data_AF-A0A4Y0BQ90-F1
#
_entry.id   AF-A0A4Y0BQ90-F1
#
_cell.length_a   1.000
_cell.length_b   1.000
_cell.length_c   1.000
_cell.angle_alpha   90.00
_cell.angle_beta   90.00
_cell.angle_gamma   90.00
#
_symmetry.space_group_name_H-M   'P 1'
#
loop_
_entity.id
_entity.type
_entity.pdbx_description
1 polymer ?
#
loop_
_entity_poly.entity_id
_entity_poly.type
_entity_poly.pdbx_seq_one_letter_code
_entity_poly.pdbx_strand_id
1 'polypeptide(L)'
;MFSLYLGLRLVVIGVLLDMLLTSASGKEHNYIFDASELDCSGNMTYGPITLTAYHPLYDSDRKRDYLDAQNRKLYTLQEYLDNRAPYVTVGMDPDLRLPYGKEACIPELNRHFRRAVRLQVRDTHEDLRGGGYRRVDICVRTQEDSYDDIVNLLQVSLVL
;
A
#
# COMPACT_ATOMS: atom_id res chain seq x y z
N MET A 1 -57.57 -24.76 -35.72
CA MET A 1 -57.88 -24.41 -34.33
C MET A 1 -56.55 -24.41 -33.56
N PHE A 2 -56.30 -23.41 -32.72
CA PHE A 2 -55.01 -22.96 -32.13
C PHE A 2 -54.16 -22.10 -33.09
N SER A 3 -54.44 -20.81 -33.25
CA SER A 3 -54.43 -19.67 -32.31
C SER A 3 -53.03 -19.05 -32.21
N LEU A 4 -52.93 -17.87 -32.83
CA LEU A 4 -51.92 -16.84 -32.60
C LEU A 4 -51.68 -16.68 -31.10
N TYR A 5 -50.44 -16.66 -30.63
CA TYR A 5 -49.97 -15.90 -29.46
C TYR A 5 -48.47 -16.22 -29.26
N LEU A 6 -47.59 -15.64 -30.07
CA LEU A 6 -46.18 -15.46 -29.66
C LEU A 6 -45.48 -14.34 -30.47
N GLY A 7 -46.25 -13.34 -30.90
CA GLY A 7 -45.75 -12.17 -31.65
C GLY A 7 -45.58 -10.91 -30.80
N LEU A 8 -45.44 -11.02 -29.47
CA LEU A 8 -45.46 -9.84 -28.59
C LEU A 8 -44.62 -10.01 -27.32
N ARG A 9 -43.35 -10.41 -27.46
CA ARG A 9 -42.37 -10.31 -26.35
C ARG A 9 -40.98 -9.84 -26.76
N LEU A 10 -40.77 -9.41 -28.00
CA LEU A 10 -39.45 -8.97 -28.48
C LEU A 10 -39.28 -7.47 -28.74
N VAL A 11 -40.31 -6.64 -28.55
CA VAL A 11 -40.24 -5.20 -28.90
C VAL A 11 -40.19 -4.27 -27.67
N VAL A 12 -40.42 -4.78 -26.45
CA VAL A 12 -40.53 -3.90 -25.25
C VAL A 12 -39.21 -3.74 -24.48
N ILE A 13 -38.19 -4.57 -24.73
CA ILE A 13 -36.91 -4.47 -23.99
C ILE A 13 -35.94 -3.48 -24.66
N GLY A 14 -36.16 -3.13 -25.95
CA GLY A 14 -35.27 -2.25 -26.71
C GLY A 14 -35.44 -0.75 -26.47
N VAL A 15 -36.44 -0.30 -25.70
CA VAL A 15 -36.73 1.15 -25.49
C VAL A 15 -36.48 1.60 -24.04
N LEU A 16 -36.18 0.66 -23.13
CA LEU A 16 -35.84 0.99 -21.74
C LEU A 16 -34.34 1.15 -21.49
N LEU A 17 -33.50 0.81 -22.46
CA LEU A 17 -32.03 0.88 -22.32
C LEU A 17 -31.41 2.20 -22.82
N ASP A 18 -32.21 3.16 -23.28
CA ASP A 18 -31.73 4.48 -23.74
C ASP A 18 -31.98 5.62 -22.72
N MET A 19 -32.48 5.32 -21.52
CA MET A 19 -32.79 6.33 -20.48
C MET A 19 -31.95 6.22 -19.19
N LEU A 20 -30.80 5.55 -19.24
CA LEU A 20 -29.85 5.50 -18.12
C LEU A 20 -28.46 6.07 -18.47
N LEU A 21 -28.40 6.96 -19.47
CA LEU A 21 -27.32 7.92 -19.62
C LEU A 21 -27.62 9.13 -18.71
N THR A 22 -27.55 8.92 -17.40
CA THR A 22 -27.35 10.03 -16.46
C THR A 22 -26.03 10.67 -16.84
N SER A 23 -26.13 11.91 -17.32
CA SER A 23 -25.02 12.83 -17.50
C SER A 23 -24.23 12.91 -16.20
N ALA A 24 -23.10 12.22 -16.14
CA ALA A 24 -22.06 12.51 -15.18
C ALA A 24 -21.55 13.92 -15.51
N SER A 25 -22.15 14.92 -14.86
CA SER A 25 -21.62 16.27 -14.81
C SER A 25 -20.28 16.19 -14.07
N GLY A 26 -19.22 15.97 -14.84
CA GLY A 26 -17.86 16.07 -14.36
C GLY A 26 -17.61 17.51 -13.97
N LYS A 27 -17.88 17.83 -12.70
CA LYS A 27 -17.29 19.01 -12.07
C LYS A 27 -15.79 18.76 -12.07
N GLU A 28 -15.10 19.39 -13.01
CA GLU A 28 -13.66 19.49 -13.07
C GLU A 28 -13.22 20.24 -11.81
N HIS A 29 -12.99 19.48 -10.74
CA HIS A 29 -12.38 20.01 -9.53
C HIS A 29 -10.92 20.19 -9.87
N ASN A 30 -10.51 21.46 -10.04
CA ASN A 30 -9.11 21.83 -10.04
C ASN A 30 -8.53 21.47 -8.66
N TYR A 31 -8.12 20.21 -8.49
CA TYR A 31 -7.46 19.73 -7.29
C TYR A 31 -6.05 20.32 -7.27
N ILE A 32 -5.90 21.40 -6.52
CA ILE A 32 -4.57 21.93 -6.20
C ILE A 32 -3.99 20.98 -5.17
N PHE A 33 -2.99 20.20 -5.59
CA PHE A 33 -2.23 19.33 -4.70
C PHE A 33 -1.54 20.17 -3.64
N ASP A 34 -1.92 20.01 -2.37
CA ASP A 34 -1.25 20.65 -1.25
C ASP A 34 -0.04 19.79 -0.85
N ALA A 35 1.16 20.38 -0.91
CA ALA A 35 2.39 19.70 -0.52
C ALA A 35 2.38 19.26 0.95
N SER A 36 1.58 19.92 1.80
CA SER A 36 1.40 19.54 3.20
C SER A 36 0.76 18.14 3.37
N GLU A 37 0.06 17.64 2.34
CA GLU A 37 -0.49 16.28 2.33
C GLU A 37 0.60 15.19 2.34
N LEU A 38 1.86 15.56 2.05
CA LEU A 38 3.01 14.64 2.09
C LEU A 38 3.74 14.64 3.42
N ASP A 39 3.40 15.57 4.31
CA ASP A 39 4.06 15.73 5.59
C ASP A 39 3.75 14.54 6.51
N CYS A 40 4.77 14.10 7.24
CA CYS A 40 4.62 13.03 8.21
C CYS A 40 4.07 13.58 9.52
N SER A 41 2.89 13.13 9.92
CA SER A 41 2.37 13.38 11.26
C SER A 41 3.04 12.42 12.25
N GLY A 42 3.89 12.94 13.14
CA GLY A 42 4.48 12.16 14.23
C GLY A 42 5.18 13.05 15.24
N ASN A 43 5.49 12.47 16.39
CA ASN A 43 6.06 13.23 17.51
C ASN A 43 7.57 13.04 17.62
N MET A 44 8.09 11.99 16.98
CA MET A 44 9.49 11.61 17.07
C MET A 44 10.07 11.43 15.67
N THR A 45 11.18 12.10 15.40
CA THR A 45 11.93 11.96 14.16
C THR A 45 13.28 11.32 14.47
N TYR A 46 13.63 10.28 13.74
CA TYR A 46 14.90 9.57 13.78
C TYR A 46 15.62 9.75 12.45
N GLY A 47 16.93 9.94 12.46
CA GLY A 47 17.70 10.13 11.24
C GLY A 47 19.18 10.47 11.49
N PRO A 48 20.07 10.18 10.52
CA PRO A 48 19.80 9.43 9.30
C PRO A 48 19.60 7.93 9.59
N ILE A 49 18.65 7.30 8.89
CA ILE A 49 18.41 5.85 8.96
C ILE A 49 18.64 5.20 7.59
N THR A 50 18.84 3.89 7.59
CA THR A 50 18.88 3.05 6.38
C THR A 50 17.48 2.48 6.11
N LEU A 51 16.98 2.72 4.89
CA LEU A 51 15.83 2.05 4.31
C LEU A 51 16.34 0.97 3.36
N THR A 52 15.83 -0.24 3.51
CA THR A 52 16.11 -1.38 2.62
C THR A 52 14.80 -2.06 2.23
N ALA A 53 14.82 -2.88 1.18
CA ALA A 53 13.64 -3.59 0.72
C ALA A 53 13.75 -5.10 0.95
N TYR A 54 12.60 -5.73 1.18
CA TYR A 54 12.45 -7.19 1.16
C TYR A 54 11.15 -7.56 0.44
N HIS A 55 11.02 -8.80 -0.03
CA HIS A 55 9.79 -9.28 -0.65
C HIS A 55 9.34 -10.62 -0.06
N PRO A 56 8.04 -10.93 -0.07
CA PRO A 56 7.53 -12.23 0.33
C PRO A 56 8.05 -13.36 -0.57
N LEU A 57 8.36 -14.51 0.02
CA LEU A 57 8.67 -15.77 -0.67
C LEU A 57 7.49 -16.75 -0.50
N TYR A 58 6.51 -16.66 -1.39
CA TYR A 58 5.25 -17.42 -1.28
C TYR A 58 5.40 -18.93 -1.52
N ASP A 59 6.49 -19.35 -2.15
CA ASP A 59 6.86 -20.74 -2.40
C ASP A 59 7.70 -21.35 -1.25
N SER A 60 8.01 -20.57 -0.22
CA SER A 60 8.72 -21.06 0.97
C SER A 60 7.81 -21.89 1.88
N ASP A 61 8.36 -22.97 2.44
CA ASP A 61 7.73 -23.76 3.50
C ASP A 61 7.63 -23.01 4.84
N ARG A 62 8.35 -21.89 4.99
CA ARG A 62 8.38 -21.10 6.22
C ARG A 62 7.38 -19.95 6.13
N LYS A 63 6.35 -20.01 6.97
CA LYS A 63 5.35 -18.94 7.12
C LYS A 63 5.93 -17.54 7.32
N ARG A 64 7.08 -17.44 8.01
CA ARG A 64 7.78 -16.17 8.27
C ARG A 64 8.28 -15.48 7.00
N ASP A 65 8.42 -16.22 5.91
CA ASP A 65 8.97 -15.69 4.66
C ASP A 65 7.88 -14.98 3.82
N TYR A 66 6.60 -15.14 4.18
CA TYR A 66 5.48 -14.52 3.46
C TYR A 66 4.34 -13.99 4.35
N LEU A 67 4.48 -14.09 5.68
CA LEU A 67 3.54 -13.54 6.67
C LEU A 67 4.29 -12.70 7.72
N ASP A 68 3.62 -11.65 8.21
CA ASP A 68 4.13 -10.73 9.22
C ASP A 68 4.31 -11.36 10.60
N ALA A 69 4.86 -10.62 11.57
CA ALA A 69 5.15 -11.07 12.95
C ALA A 69 3.98 -11.77 13.68
N GLN A 70 2.73 -11.54 13.24
CA GLN A 70 1.53 -12.15 13.79
C GLN A 70 0.89 -13.19 12.86
N ASN A 71 1.62 -13.71 11.88
CA ASN A 71 1.15 -14.63 10.85
C ASN A 71 0.01 -14.05 9.99
N ARG A 72 0.01 -12.74 9.76
CA ARG A 72 -0.95 -12.09 8.84
C ARG A 72 -0.28 -11.77 7.51
N LYS A 73 -1.12 -11.56 6.48
CA LYS A 73 -0.65 -11.18 5.15
C LYS A 73 0.21 -9.91 5.22
N LEU A 74 1.36 -9.94 4.55
CA LEU A 74 2.17 -8.76 4.25
C LEU A 74 1.50 -7.93 3.14
N TYR A 75 1.48 -6.61 3.32
CA TYR A 75 1.03 -5.69 2.27
C TYR A 75 2.21 -4.97 1.66
N THR A 76 2.34 -5.10 0.35
CA THR A 76 3.49 -4.59 -0.40
C THR A 76 3.30 -3.13 -0.78
N LEU A 77 4.40 -2.41 -0.99
CA LEU A 77 4.39 -1.03 -1.50
C LEU A 77 3.56 -0.93 -2.78
N GLN A 78 3.78 -1.84 -3.73
CA GLN A 78 3.10 -1.79 -5.01
C GLN A 78 1.60 -2.10 -4.87
N GLU A 79 1.17 -3.01 -3.98
CA GLU A 79 -0.27 -3.19 -3.68
C GLU A 79 -0.89 -1.91 -3.11
N TYR A 80 -0.18 -1.18 -2.25
CA TYR A 80 -0.65 0.09 -1.71
C TYR A 80 -0.77 1.17 -2.80
N LEU A 81 0.25 1.32 -3.64
CA LEU A 81 0.25 2.26 -4.76
C LEU A 81 -0.90 1.97 -5.74
N ASP A 82 -1.21 0.68 -5.97
CA ASP A 82 -2.35 0.23 -6.78
C ASP A 82 -3.72 0.40 -6.09
N ASN A 83 -3.78 0.94 -4.87
CA ASN A 83 -5.01 1.02 -4.05
C ASN A 83 -5.63 -0.34 -3.69
N ARG A 84 -4.81 -1.39 -3.64
CA ARG A 84 -5.21 -2.76 -3.26
C ARG A 84 -4.84 -3.14 -1.83
N ALA A 85 -4.12 -2.27 -1.13
CA ALA A 85 -3.77 -2.43 0.27
C ALA A 85 -4.05 -1.16 1.08
N PRO A 86 -4.46 -1.29 2.36
CA PRO A 86 -4.75 -0.14 3.22
C PRO A 86 -3.48 0.55 3.79
N TYR A 87 -2.34 -0.14 3.78
CA TYR A 87 -1.03 0.32 4.25
C TYR A 87 0.07 -0.54 3.60
N VAL A 88 1.32 -0.16 3.80
CA VAL A 88 2.52 -0.94 3.45
C VAL A 88 3.10 -1.53 4.74
N THR A 89 3.41 -2.82 4.74
CA THR A 89 4.10 -3.46 5.86
C THR A 89 5.57 -3.05 5.85
N VAL A 90 6.07 -2.64 7.01
CA VAL A 90 7.51 -2.48 7.24
C VAL A 90 7.98 -3.37 8.41
N GLY A 91 9.23 -3.80 8.31
CA GLY A 91 9.98 -4.51 9.33
C GLY A 91 10.91 -3.58 10.09
N MET A 92 11.01 -3.78 11.41
CA MET A 92 11.97 -3.07 12.26
C MET A 92 12.59 -4.03 13.28
N ASP A 93 13.59 -3.55 14.02
CA ASP A 93 14.28 -4.31 15.06
C ASP A 93 13.30 -4.87 16.11
N PRO A 94 13.30 -6.19 16.37
CA PRO A 94 12.40 -6.83 17.34
C PRO A 94 12.56 -6.30 18.77
N ASP A 95 13.75 -5.81 19.12
CA ASP A 95 14.06 -5.38 20.49
C ASP A 95 13.47 -4.01 20.84
N LEU A 96 12.99 -3.25 19.84
CA LEU A 96 12.25 -2.01 20.08
C LEU A 96 10.88 -2.24 20.74
N ARG A 97 10.30 -3.44 20.58
CA ARG A 97 8.97 -3.81 21.12
C ARG A 97 7.88 -2.78 20.83
N LEU A 98 7.89 -2.22 19.61
CA LEU A 98 6.86 -1.28 19.16
C LEU A 98 5.48 -1.98 19.14
N PRO A 99 4.38 -1.25 19.43
CA PRO A 99 3.04 -1.80 19.26
C PRO A 99 2.84 -2.31 17.83
N TYR A 100 2.23 -3.48 17.70
CA TYR A 100 1.94 -4.05 16.38
C TYR A 100 1.02 -3.13 15.56
N GLY A 101 1.43 -2.80 14.34
CA GLY A 101 0.73 -1.84 13.49
C GLY A 101 1.04 -0.38 13.83
N LYS A 102 2.10 -0.11 14.61
CA LYS A 102 2.60 1.26 14.85
C LYS A 102 2.82 1.95 13.51
N GLU A 103 2.15 3.08 13.32
CA GLU A 103 2.32 3.91 12.13
C GLU A 103 3.75 4.45 12.07
N ALA A 104 4.31 4.44 10.87
CA ALA A 104 5.59 5.00 10.53
C ALA A 104 5.46 5.85 9.26
N CYS A 105 6.36 6.79 9.08
CA CYS A 105 6.37 7.64 7.90
C CYS A 105 7.80 7.97 7.50
N ILE A 106 8.05 7.96 6.19
CA ILE A 106 9.35 8.33 5.59
C ILE A 106 9.05 9.45 4.59
N PRO A 107 9.36 10.72 4.93
CA PRO A 107 9.04 11.87 4.08
C PRO A 107 9.63 11.77 2.67
N GLU A 108 10.80 11.15 2.53
CA GLU A 108 11.46 10.92 1.24
C GLU A 108 10.62 10.02 0.32
N LEU A 109 10.03 8.94 0.85
CA LEU A 109 9.12 8.07 0.10
C LEU A 109 7.86 8.82 -0.32
N ASN A 110 7.27 9.59 0.60
CA ASN A 110 6.06 10.36 0.30
C ASN A 110 6.28 11.33 -0.85
N ARG A 111 7.42 12.04 -0.83
CA ARG A 111 7.81 12.98 -1.89
C ARG A 111 8.05 12.29 -3.22
N HIS A 112 8.70 11.13 -3.23
CA HIS A 112 8.94 10.39 -4.47
C HIS A 112 7.64 9.93 -5.12
N PHE A 113 6.76 9.27 -4.35
CA PHE A 113 5.49 8.75 -4.87
C PHE A 113 4.40 9.81 -5.00
N ARG A 114 4.66 11.06 -4.55
CA ARG A 114 3.71 12.17 -4.46
C ARG A 114 2.40 11.74 -3.78
N ARG A 115 2.55 10.95 -2.73
CA ARG A 115 1.46 10.34 -1.98
C ARG A 115 1.92 10.10 -0.55
N ALA A 116 1.06 10.37 0.43
CA ALA A 116 1.29 9.91 1.80
C ALA A 116 1.26 8.37 1.84
N VAL A 117 2.43 7.73 1.86
CA VAL A 117 2.53 6.27 1.95
C VAL A 117 2.34 5.88 3.41
N ARG A 118 1.21 5.22 3.69
CA ARG A 118 0.90 4.75 5.04
C ARG A 118 1.74 3.51 5.37
N LEU A 119 2.78 3.65 6.18
CA LEU A 119 3.62 2.54 6.62
C LEU A 119 3.18 2.04 7.99
N GLN A 120 3.18 0.73 8.21
CA GLN A 120 2.92 0.15 9.52
C GLN A 120 3.96 -0.89 9.89
N VAL A 121 4.55 -0.73 11.08
CA VAL A 121 5.50 -1.67 11.67
C VAL A 121 4.73 -2.90 12.13
N ARG A 122 4.80 -3.96 11.33
CA ARG A 122 4.07 -5.22 11.57
C ARG A 122 4.96 -6.44 11.47
N ASP A 123 6.15 -6.29 10.93
CA ASP A 123 7.07 -7.39 10.73
C ASP A 123 8.38 -7.20 11.49
N THR A 124 9.11 -8.29 11.62
CA THR A 124 10.45 -8.33 12.19
C THR A 124 11.14 -9.60 11.74
N HIS A 125 12.46 -9.52 11.59
CA HIS A 125 13.34 -10.62 11.23
C HIS A 125 14.60 -10.57 12.11
N GLU A 126 15.31 -11.69 12.24
CA GLU A 126 16.51 -11.75 13.09
C GLU A 126 17.67 -10.91 12.53
N ASP A 127 17.72 -10.67 11.22
CA ASP A 127 18.71 -9.79 10.58
C ASP A 127 18.45 -8.29 10.84
N LEU A 128 17.27 -7.93 11.36
CA LEU A 128 16.95 -6.57 11.81
C LEU A 128 17.38 -6.29 13.25
N ARG A 129 17.77 -7.32 14.02
CA ARG A 129 18.20 -7.19 15.41
C ARG A 129 19.45 -6.32 15.54
N GLY A 130 19.45 -5.37 16.46
CA GLY A 130 20.53 -4.39 16.67
C GLY A 130 20.45 -3.18 15.73
N GLY A 131 19.50 -3.15 14.79
CA GLY A 131 19.22 -1.99 13.94
C GLY A 131 18.60 -0.82 14.72
N GLY A 132 17.85 -1.11 15.79
CA GLY A 132 17.06 -0.14 16.54
C GLY A 132 16.22 0.73 15.62
N TYR A 133 16.17 2.03 15.90
CA TYR A 133 15.50 3.02 15.03
C TYR A 133 16.30 3.39 13.77
N ARG A 134 17.46 2.77 13.51
CA ARG A 134 18.36 3.15 12.40
C ARG A 134 18.17 2.34 11.13
N ARG A 135 17.31 1.30 11.14
CA ARG A 135 16.99 0.49 9.96
C ARG A 135 15.49 0.24 9.88
N VAL A 136 14.95 0.34 8.67
CA VAL A 136 13.58 -0.04 8.33
C VAL A 136 13.63 -0.86 7.04
N ASP A 137 12.96 -2.01 7.02
CA ASP A 137 12.80 -2.81 5.82
C ASP A 137 11.38 -2.64 5.26
N ILE A 138 11.23 -2.20 4.02
CA ILE A 138 9.93 -2.03 3.36
C ILE A 138 9.57 -3.26 2.53
N CYS A 139 8.34 -3.75 2.71
CA CYS A 139 7.83 -4.89 1.96
C CYS A 139 7.48 -4.47 0.54
N VAL A 140 8.13 -5.06 -0.46
CA VAL A 140 7.85 -4.87 -1.89
C VAL A 140 7.34 -6.18 -2.52
N ARG A 141 6.76 -6.08 -3.72
CA ARG A 141 6.04 -7.19 -4.35
C ARG A 141 6.94 -8.29 -4.89
N THR A 142 8.05 -7.94 -5.51
CA THR A 142 8.93 -8.88 -6.20
C THR A 142 10.39 -8.69 -5.85
N GLN A 143 11.22 -9.66 -6.20
CA GLN A 143 12.67 -9.52 -6.14
C GLN A 143 13.14 -8.34 -6.99
N GLU A 144 12.55 -8.14 -8.18
CA GLU A 144 12.89 -7.05 -9.08
C GLU A 144 12.58 -5.68 -8.45
N ASP A 145 11.42 -5.55 -7.78
CA ASP A 145 11.06 -4.34 -7.05
C ASP A 145 12.02 -4.04 -5.88
N SER A 146 12.68 -5.06 -5.33
CA SER A 146 13.63 -4.89 -4.22
C SER A 146 14.93 -4.21 -4.64
N TYR A 147 15.19 -4.11 -5.95
CA TYR A 147 16.37 -3.43 -6.49
C TYR A 147 16.14 -1.97 -6.85
N ASP A 148 14.92 -1.44 -6.70
CA ASP A 148 14.65 -0.02 -6.94
C ASP A 148 15.41 0.84 -5.91
N ASP A 149 16.14 1.84 -6.40
CA ASP A 149 16.94 2.75 -5.57
C ASP A 149 16.06 3.49 -4.54
N ILE A 150 14.79 3.76 -4.85
CA ILE A 150 13.93 4.53 -3.93
C ILE A 150 13.60 3.78 -2.64
N VAL A 151 13.64 2.45 -2.67
CA VAL A 151 13.41 1.60 -1.50
C VAL A 151 14.72 1.13 -0.85
N ASN A 152 15.87 1.64 -1.31
CA ASN A 152 17.20 1.32 -0.79
C ASN A 152 18.03 2.60 -0.53
N LEU A 153 17.61 3.38 0.46
CA LEU A 153 18.18 4.69 0.76
C LEU A 153 18.99 4.67 2.06
N LEU A 154 20.22 5.18 2.02
CA LEU A 154 21.12 5.17 3.18
C LEU A 154 20.92 6.34 4.15
N GLN A 155 20.18 7.37 3.74
CA GLN A 155 20.01 8.61 4.50
C GLN A 155 18.57 9.11 4.35
N VAL A 156 17.66 8.53 5.11
CA VAL A 156 16.26 9.00 5.20
C VAL A 156 15.87 9.32 6.64
N SER A 157 14.75 10.03 6.77
CA SER A 157 14.14 10.32 8.06
C SER A 157 13.05 9.29 8.35
N LEU A 158 12.99 8.82 9.59
CA LEU A 158 11.88 8.01 10.09
C LEU A 158 11.08 8.82 11.10
N VAL A 159 9.79 8.95 10.85
CA VAL A 159 8.84 9.61 11.74
C VAL A 159 7.91 8.57 12.35
N LEU A 160 7.80 8.56 13.68
CA LEU A 160 6.94 7.69 14.49
C LEU A 160 5.98 8.49 15.39
#